data_AF-A0A914UUH7-F1
#
_entry.id   AF-A0A914UUH7-F1
#
_cell.length_a   1.000
_cell.length_b   1.000
_cell.length_c   1.000
_cell.angle_alpha   90.00
_cell.angle_beta   90.00
_cell.angle_gamma   90.00
#
_symmetry.space_group_name_H-M   'P 1'
#
loop_
_entity.id
_entity.type
_entity.pdbx_description
1 polymer ?
#
loop_
_entity_poly.entity_id
_entity_poly.type
_entity_poly.pdbx_seq_one_letter_code
_entity_poly.pdbx_strand_id
1 'polypeptide(L)'
;VSSALADLEATSDIKAQLRELFFVGAKEVEIANKKSILIYVPVPQLKQYQKVQARLVRELEKKFSGKHVVFIARRRILPKPKRGKNRKPEKQKRPRR
;
A
#
# COMPACT_ATOMS: atom_id res chain seq x y z
N VAL A 1 1.59 -9.90 8.35
CA VAL A 1 1.87 -8.46 8.12
C VAL A 1 1.25 -7.60 9.21
N SER A 2 -0.03 -7.76 9.54
CA SER A 2 -0.67 -6.97 10.61
C SER A 2 0.01 -7.09 11.98
N SER A 3 0.30 -8.32 12.42
CA SER A 3 1.04 -8.56 13.68
C SER A 3 2.42 -7.90 13.67
N ALA A 4 3.17 -8.09 12.59
CA ALA A 4 4.51 -7.52 12.44
C ALA A 4 4.55 -5.99 12.56
N LEU A 5 3.50 -5.28 12.11
CA LEU A 5 3.36 -3.83 12.27
C LEU A 5 2.99 -3.44 13.71
N ALA A 6 2.06 -4.15 14.35
CA ALA A 6 1.72 -3.90 15.76
C ALA A 6 2.94 -4.10 16.69
N ASP A 7 3.75 -5.12 16.42
CA ASP A 7 4.99 -5.36 17.14
C ASP A 7 6.03 -4.23 16.92
N LEU A 8 6.04 -3.60 15.73
CA LEU A 8 6.90 -2.44 15.46
C LEU A 8 6.40 -1.19 16.17
N GLU A 9 5.08 -1.00 16.29
CA GLU A 9 4.50 0.08 17.09
C GLU A 9 4.84 -0.05 18.59
N ALA A 10 4.99 -1.28 19.10
CA ALA A 10 5.33 -1.51 20.50
C ALA A 10 6.80 -1.21 20.83
N THR A 11 7.70 -1.36 19.86
CA THR A 11 9.15 -1.46 20.13
C THR A 11 9.96 -0.27 19.59
N SER A 12 9.43 0.49 18.63
CA SER A 12 10.21 1.48 17.87
C SER A 12 9.92 2.94 18.25
N ASP A 13 10.94 3.80 18.10
CA ASP A 13 10.83 5.26 18.16
C ASP A 13 9.89 5.84 17.07
N ILE A 14 9.44 4.99 16.15
CA ILE A 14 8.58 5.30 15.01
C ILE A 14 7.09 5.17 15.39
N LYS A 15 6.78 4.73 16.62
CA LYS A 15 5.41 4.56 17.15
C LYS A 15 4.50 5.76 16.88
N ALA A 16 4.97 6.98 17.12
CA ALA A 16 4.18 8.19 16.90
C ALA A 16 3.77 8.38 15.42
N GLN A 17 4.63 7.97 14.49
CA GLN A 17 4.37 8.06 13.06
C GLN A 17 3.52 6.91 12.53
N LEU A 18 3.60 5.72 13.14
CA LEU A 18 2.84 4.54 12.73
C LEU A 18 1.40 4.54 13.24
N ARG A 19 1.12 5.17 14.38
CA ARG A 19 -0.19 5.13 15.06
C ARG A 19 -1.38 5.54 14.19
N GLU A 20 -1.19 6.47 13.26
CA GLU A 20 -2.25 6.98 12.37
C GLU A 20 -2.28 6.27 11.00
N LEU A 21 -1.25 5.47 10.71
CA LEU A 21 -1.07 4.83 9.42
C LEU A 21 -1.74 3.46 9.43
N PHE A 22 -2.54 3.19 8.40
CA PHE A 22 -3.10 1.87 8.18
C PHE A 22 -2.91 1.43 6.74
N PHE A 23 -2.97 0.12 6.52
CA PHE A 23 -2.88 -0.47 5.19
C PHE A 23 -4.20 -1.16 4.85
N VAL A 24 -4.50 -1.26 3.57
CA VAL A 24 -5.74 -1.86 3.04
C VAL A 24 -5.61 -3.38 2.90
N GLY A 25 -4.41 -3.86 2.60
CA GLY A 25 -4.15 -5.29 2.47
C GLY A 25 -2.70 -5.56 2.08
N ALA A 26 -2.32 -6.83 2.06
CA ALA A 26 -1.01 -7.26 1.59
C ALA A 26 -1.17 -8.44 0.64
N LYS A 27 -0.26 -8.55 -0.33
CA LYS A 27 -0.20 -9.65 -1.29
C LYS A 27 1.24 -10.13 -1.43
N GLU A 28 1.45 -11.43 -1.34
CA GLU A 28 2.73 -12.04 -1.68
C GLU A 28 2.77 -12.31 -3.19
N VAL A 29 3.88 -11.98 -3.82
CA VAL A 29 4.11 -12.15 -5.25
C VAL A 29 5.48 -12.76 -5.46
N GLU A 30 5.57 -13.75 -6.33
CA GLU A 30 6.82 -14.36 -6.73
C GLU A 30 7.39 -13.63 -7.95
N ILE A 31 8.64 -13.19 -7.86
CA ILE A 31 9.37 -12.47 -8.91
C ILE A 31 10.73 -13.14 -9.03
N ALA A 32 11.06 -13.67 -10.22
CA ALA A 32 12.38 -14.24 -10.52
C ALA A 32 12.90 -15.19 -9.41
N ASN A 33 12.04 -16.14 -9.00
CA ASN A 33 12.30 -17.14 -7.94
C ASN A 33 12.49 -16.56 -6.52
N LYS A 34 12.15 -15.30 -6.29
CA LYS A 34 12.13 -14.67 -4.96
C LYS A 34 10.72 -14.21 -4.61
N LYS A 35 10.29 -14.52 -3.38
CA LYS A 35 9.00 -14.04 -2.86
C LYS A 35 9.15 -12.62 -2.33
N SER A 36 8.25 -11.74 -2.78
CA SER A 36 8.18 -10.34 -2.40
C SER A 36 6.79 -10.03 -1.83
N ILE A 37 6.72 -9.09 -0.89
CA ILE A 37 5.49 -8.68 -0.21
C ILE A 37 5.08 -7.29 -0.69
N LEU A 38 3.91 -7.20 -1.30
CA LEU A 38 3.26 -5.95 -1.67
C LEU A 38 2.31 -5.53 -0.55
N ILE A 39 2.49 -4.34 0.00
CA ILE A 39 1.58 -3.76 0.99
C ILE A 39 0.79 -2.63 0.33
N TYR A 40 -0.53 -2.81 0.26
CA TYR A 40 -1.45 -1.83 -0.28
C TYR A 40 -1.81 -0.78 0.76
N VAL A 41 -1.48 0.47 0.49
CA VAL A 41 -1.75 1.62 1.37
C VAL A 41 -2.79 2.58 0.78
N PRO A 42 -3.60 3.25 1.61
CA PRO A 42 -4.49 4.30 1.16
C PRO A 42 -3.71 5.44 0.48
N VAL A 43 -4.22 5.94 -0.65
CA VAL A 43 -3.59 7.03 -1.41
C VAL A 43 -3.30 8.29 -0.57
N PRO A 44 -4.21 8.74 0.34
CA PRO A 44 -3.94 9.92 1.17
C PRO A 44 -2.71 9.76 2.07
N GLN A 45 -2.46 8.54 2.56
CA GLN A 45 -1.39 8.24 3.49
C GLN A 45 -0.05 7.91 2.80
N LEU A 46 -0.04 7.75 1.46
CA LEU A 46 1.17 7.39 0.71
C LEU A 46 2.36 8.32 1.01
N LYS A 47 2.13 9.64 1.07
CA LYS A 47 3.18 10.61 1.36
C LYS A 47 3.75 10.44 2.77
N GLN A 48 2.94 10.05 3.73
CA GLN A 48 3.38 9.79 5.10
C GLN A 48 4.22 8.51 5.15
N TYR A 49 3.78 7.43 4.49
CA TYR A 49 4.56 6.21 4.33
C TYR A 49 5.92 6.45 3.67
N GLN A 50 5.98 7.31 2.64
CA GLN A 50 7.23 7.67 1.96
C GLN A 50 8.25 8.34 2.89
N LYS A 51 7.80 9.19 3.84
CA LYS A 51 8.70 9.84 4.82
C LYS A 51 9.41 8.83 5.73
N VAL A 52 8.73 7.75 6.08
CA VAL A 52 9.21 6.73 7.03
C VAL A 52 9.78 5.49 6.32
N GLN A 53 9.69 5.46 4.99
CA GLN A 53 9.89 4.26 4.16
C GLN A 53 11.23 3.57 4.40
N ALA A 54 12.34 4.30 4.44
CA ALA A 54 13.67 3.70 4.55
C ALA A 54 13.83 2.85 5.83
N ARG A 55 13.30 3.35 6.96
CA ARG A 55 13.36 2.64 8.24
C ARG A 55 12.36 1.49 8.28
N LEU A 56 11.11 1.76 7.91
CA LEU A 56 10.02 0.79 7.96
C LEU A 56 10.28 -0.43 7.06
N VAL A 57 10.79 -0.21 5.84
CA VAL A 57 11.14 -1.31 4.93
C VAL A 57 12.24 -2.17 5.53
N ARG A 58 13.31 -1.58 6.07
CA ARG A 58 14.41 -2.34 6.67
C ARG A 58 13.97 -3.22 7.83
N GLU A 59 13.09 -2.71 8.69
CA GLU A 59 12.55 -3.46 9.82
C GLU A 59 11.64 -4.61 9.37
N LEU A 60 10.79 -4.36 8.38
CA LEU A 60 9.90 -5.38 7.83
C LEU A 60 10.69 -6.46 7.06
N GLU A 61 11.67 -6.08 6.24
CA GLU A 61 12.53 -7.03 5.52
C GLU A 61 13.31 -7.92 6.50
N LYS A 62 13.80 -7.35 7.62
CA LYS A 62 14.43 -8.13 8.69
C LYS A 62 13.46 -9.14 9.31
N LYS A 63 12.19 -8.76 9.57
CA LYS A 63 11.16 -9.68 10.10
C LYS A 63 10.72 -10.74 9.09
N PHE A 64 10.71 -10.42 7.79
CA PHE A 64 10.26 -11.33 6.74
C PHE A 64 11.41 -12.09 6.07
N SER A 65 12.47 -12.39 6.83
CA SER A 65 13.61 -13.22 6.38
C SER A 65 14.25 -12.73 5.08
N GLY A 66 14.36 -11.41 4.91
CA GLY A 66 14.97 -10.79 3.74
C GLY A 66 14.10 -10.76 2.48
N LYS A 67 12.80 -11.10 2.58
CA LYS A 67 11.85 -10.88 1.48
C LYS A 67 11.66 -9.38 1.25
N HIS A 68 11.71 -8.96 -0.01
CA HIS A 68 11.51 -7.55 -0.36
C HIS A 68 10.09 -7.08 -0.02
N VAL A 69 10.00 -5.92 0.62
CA VAL A 69 8.72 -5.31 1.01
C VAL A 69 8.52 -3.99 0.25
N VAL A 70 7.41 -3.88 -0.48
CA VAL A 70 7.10 -2.71 -1.31
C VAL A 70 5.73 -2.15 -0.95
N PHE A 71 5.66 -0.83 -0.73
CA PHE A 71 4.41 -0.11 -0.50
C PHE A 71 3.81 0.39 -1.82
N ILE A 72 2.55 0.05 -2.08
CA ILE A 72 1.80 0.47 -3.28
C ILE A 72 0.51 1.17 -2.88
N ALA A 73 0.24 2.33 -3.48
CA ALA A 73 -1.03 3.01 -3.28
C ALA A 73 -2.19 2.23 -3.92
N ARG A 74 -3.23 1.91 -3.15
CA ARG A 74 -4.46 1.31 -3.70
C ARG A 74 -5.37 2.40 -4.27
N ARG A 75 -5.31 2.60 -5.58
CA ARG A 75 -6.20 3.52 -6.32
C ARG A 75 -7.40 2.76 -6.89
N ARG A 76 -8.59 3.37 -6.81
CA ARG A 76 -9.77 2.86 -7.53
C ARG A 76 -9.72 3.34 -8.98
N ILE A 77 -9.39 2.44 -9.90
CA ILE A 77 -9.42 2.74 -11.34
C ILE A 77 -10.87 2.61 -11.81
N LEU A 78 -11.50 3.73 -12.13
CA LEU A 78 -12.81 3.72 -12.77
C LEU A 78 -12.69 3.25 -14.24
N PRO A 79 -13.65 2.46 -14.75
CA PRO A 79 -13.62 2.05 -16.14
C PRO A 79 -13.69 3.26 -17.07
N LYS A 80 -13.16 3.12 -18.28
CA LYS A 80 -13.30 4.16 -19.31
C LYS A 80 -14.77 4.24 -19.73
N PRO A 81 -15.36 5.45 -19.84
CA PRO A 81 -16.71 5.57 -20.33
C PRO A 81 -16.81 5.02 -21.76
N LYS A 82 -17.77 4.12 -21.99
CA LYS A 82 -18.02 3.51 -23.30
C LYS A 82 -18.71 4.51 -24.24
N ARG A 83 -18.48 4.35 -25.55
CA ARG A 83 -19.14 5.16 -26.62
C ARG A 83 -20.34 4.38 -27.21
N GLY A 84 -21.25 5.09 -27.88
CA GLY A 84 -22.38 4.50 -28.61
C GLY A 84 -23.51 3.98 -27.71
N LYS A 85 -24.25 2.97 -28.20
CA LYS A 85 -25.43 2.36 -27.52
C LYS A 85 -25.13 1.81 -26.13
N ASN A 86 -23.87 1.46 -25.85
CA ASN A 86 -23.44 0.93 -24.55
C ASN A 86 -23.05 2.02 -23.53
N ARG A 87 -23.27 3.31 -23.85
CA ARG A 87 -22.98 4.41 -22.95
C ARG A 87 -24.02 4.45 -21.83
N LYS A 88 -23.57 4.25 -20.59
CA LYS A 88 -24.38 4.56 -19.40
C LYS A 88 -24.18 6.04 -19.04
N PRO A 89 -25.25 6.82 -18.79
CA PRO A 89 -25.11 8.20 -18.33
C PRO A 89 -24.47 8.21 -16.93
N GLU A 90 -23.30 8.86 -16.80
CA GLU A 90 -22.64 9.08 -15.51
C GLU A 90 -23.16 10.37 -14.88
N LYS A 91 -23.57 10.33 -13.60
CA LYS A 91 -23.99 11.54 -12.86
C LYS A 91 -22.84 12.53 -12.65
N GLN A 92 -21.60 12.03 -12.63
CA GLN A 92 -20.38 12.80 -12.43
C GLN A 92 -19.34 12.40 -13.47
N LYS A 93 -18.62 13.37 -14.04
CA LYS A 93 -17.50 13.09 -14.95
C LYS A 93 -16.42 12.29 -14.21
N ARG A 94 -15.91 11.22 -14.83
CA ARG A 94 -14.73 10.49 -14.35
C ARG A 94 -13.59 11.48 -14.03
N PRO A 95 -13.09 11.53 -12.78
CA PRO A 95 -11.97 12.38 -12.41
C PRO A 95 -10.74 12.02 -13.25
N ARG A 96 -10.10 13.05 -13.81
CA ARG A 96 -8.81 12.96 -14.48
C ARG A 96 -7.78 13.53 -13.52
N ARG A 97 -6.91 12.67 -13.02
CA ARG A 97 -5.76 13.02 -12.21
C ARG A 97 -4.57 12.22 -12.70
#